data_AF-A0A919I311-F1
#
_entry.id   AF-A0A919I311-F1
#
_cell.length_a   1.000
_cell.length_b   1.000
_cell.length_c   1.000
_cell.angle_alpha   90.00
_cell.angle_beta   90.00
_cell.angle_gamma   90.00
#
_symmetry.space_group_name_H-M   'P 1'
#
loop_
_entity.id
_entity.type
_entity.pdbx_description
1 polymer ?
#
loop_
_entity_poly.entity_id
_entity_poly.type
_entity_poly.pdbx_seq_one_letter_code
_entity_poly.pdbx_strand_id
1 'polypeptide(L)'
;MEFYEACGWLVGDEGDGVRQILRMGGLTRFDCALGSHALMRRAFSVVLYHALQRQAFGKNLVEQPMMRQLLGQMALRLEGQTAFLFRGAGTGPSG
;
A
#
# COMPACT_ATOMS: atom_id res chain seq x y z
N MET A 1 22.15 6.81 17.01
CA MET A 1 23.43 6.19 16.62
C MET A 1 24.39 7.33 16.38
N GLU A 2 25.58 7.28 16.98
CA GLU A 2 26.63 8.30 16.82
C GLU A 2 27.74 7.74 15.92
N PHE A 3 28.31 8.59 15.06
CA PHE A 3 29.41 8.20 14.16
C PHE A 3 30.73 8.78 14.68
N TYR A 4 31.69 7.91 15.04
CA TYR A 4 33.05 8.30 15.43
C TYR A 4 34.04 7.74 14.41
N GLU A 5 34.76 8.64 13.72
CA GLU A 5 35.74 8.29 12.68
C GLU A 5 35.22 7.27 11.65
N ALA A 6 33.92 7.30 11.37
CA ALA A 6 33.29 6.39 10.43
C ALA A 6 33.78 6.70 9.01
N CYS A 7 34.35 5.69 8.34
CA CYS A 7 34.72 5.82 6.93
C CYS A 7 33.47 5.79 6.05
N GLY A 8 33.42 6.65 5.04
CA GLY A 8 32.36 6.70 4.04
C GLY A 8 32.93 7.04 2.66
N TRP A 9 32.18 6.70 1.62
CA TRP A 9 32.52 7.03 0.23
C TRP A 9 31.49 8.00 -0.33
N LEU A 10 31.96 8.99 -1.09
CA LEU A 10 31.09 9.92 -1.79
C LEU A 10 30.29 9.18 -2.86
N VAL A 11 28.98 9.39 -2.88
CA VAL A 11 28.07 8.87 -3.90
C VAL A 11 27.49 10.05 -4.68
N GLY A 12 27.86 10.16 -5.95
CA GLY A 12 27.58 11.34 -6.77
C GLY A 12 28.60 12.45 -6.56
N ASP A 13 28.19 13.69 -6.82
CA ASP A 13 29.04 14.88 -6.69
C ASP A 13 28.84 15.59 -5.35
N GLU A 14 29.87 16.34 -4.92
CA GLU A 14 29.78 17.14 -3.70
C GLU A 14 28.71 18.23 -3.83
N GLY A 15 27.83 18.34 -2.82
CA GLY A 15 26.68 19.24 -2.84
C GLY A 15 25.40 18.66 -3.46
N ASP A 16 25.48 17.53 -4.17
CA ASP A 16 24.35 16.95 -4.91
C ASP A 16 23.50 15.93 -4.12
N GLY A 17 23.78 15.76 -2.83
CA GLY A 17 23.17 14.72 -1.99
C GLY A 17 21.63 14.69 -2.02
N VAL A 18 20.96 15.84 -1.98
CA VAL A 18 19.48 15.92 -2.06
C VAL A 18 18.99 15.37 -3.39
N ARG A 19 19.64 15.74 -4.49
CA ARG A 19 19.28 15.28 -5.84
C ARG A 19 19.42 13.76 -5.96
N GLN A 20 20.50 13.21 -5.39
CA GLN A 20 20.75 11.76 -5.38
C GLN A 20 19.64 10.99 -4.64
N ILE A 21 19.22 11.47 -3.46
CA ILE A 21 18.19 10.77 -2.66
C ILE A 21 16.76 10.98 -3.15
N LEU A 22 16.48 12.00 -3.97
CA LEU A 22 15.10 12.29 -4.42
C LEU A 22 14.49 11.14 -5.22
N ARG A 23 15.27 10.51 -6.11
CA ARG A 23 14.81 9.35 -6.89
C ARG A 23 14.51 8.15 -5.99
N MET A 24 15.43 7.81 -5.10
CA MET A 24 15.24 6.77 -4.09
C MET A 24 14.03 7.05 -3.19
N GLY A 25 13.85 8.31 -2.78
CA GLY A 25 12.72 8.74 -1.97
C GLY A 25 11.38 8.61 -2.70
N GLY A 26 11.36 8.83 -4.02
CA GLY A 26 10.19 8.55 -4.85
C GLY A 26 9.79 7.06 -4.83
N LEU A 27 10.76 6.18 -5.06
CA LEU A 27 10.57 4.73 -5.02
C LEU A 27 10.09 4.26 -3.63
N THR A 28 10.74 4.73 -2.57
CA THR A 28 10.38 4.36 -1.19
C THR A 28 8.96 4.78 -0.83
N ARG A 29 8.52 5.98 -1.29
CA ARG A 29 7.13 6.43 -1.07
C ARG A 29 6.13 5.55 -1.81
N PHE A 30 6.46 5.13 -3.03
CA PHE A 30 5.66 4.17 -3.78
C PHE A 30 5.55 2.83 -3.04
N ASP A 31 6.66 2.31 -2.53
CA ASP A 31 6.68 1.05 -1.76
C ASP A 31 5.84 1.14 -0.48
N CYS A 32 5.92 2.24 0.26
CA CYS A 32 5.07 2.47 1.43
C CYS A 32 3.57 2.45 1.07
N ALA A 33 3.20 3.08 -0.05
CA ALA A 33 1.81 3.11 -0.53
C ALA A 33 1.35 1.71 -0.97
N LEU A 34 2.19 0.99 -1.72
CA LEU A 34 1.92 -0.38 -2.17
C LEU A 34 1.80 -1.35 -1.00
N GLY A 35 2.72 -1.28 -0.04
CA GLY A 35 2.70 -2.11 1.17
C GLY A 35 1.45 -1.87 2.01
N SER A 36 1.05 -0.61 2.19
CA SER A 36 -0.20 -0.27 2.89
C SER A 36 -1.42 -0.84 2.18
N HIS A 37 -1.49 -0.73 0.84
CA HIS A 37 -2.57 -1.31 0.06
C HIS A 37 -2.60 -2.85 0.15
N ALA A 38 -1.44 -3.50 0.12
CA ALA A 38 -1.35 -4.95 0.28
C ALA A 38 -1.91 -5.42 1.64
N LEU A 39 -1.60 -4.70 2.72
CA LEU A 39 -2.16 -4.95 4.05
C LEU A 39 -3.69 -4.77 4.05
N MET A 40 -4.21 -3.70 3.43
CA MET A 40 -5.66 -3.49 3.31
C MET A 40 -6.35 -4.62 2.52
N ARG A 41 -5.76 -5.07 1.40
CA ARG A 41 -6.29 -6.18 0.59
C ARG A 41 -6.31 -7.49 1.37
N ARG A 42 -5.26 -7.75 2.16
CA ARG A 42 -5.20 -8.93 3.03
C ARG A 42 -6.26 -8.87 4.13
N ALA A 43 -6.37 -7.74 4.83
CA ALA A 43 -7.37 -7.54 5.87
C ALA A 43 -8.80 -7.73 5.32
N PHE A 44 -9.10 -7.14 4.16
CA PHE A 44 -10.39 -7.31 3.50
C PHE A 44 -10.68 -8.78 3.15
N SER A 45 -9.70 -9.52 2.67
CA SER A 45 -9.86 -10.95 2.36
C SER A 45 -10.26 -11.76 3.60
N VAL A 46 -9.63 -11.48 4.75
CA VAL A 46 -9.95 -12.11 6.04
C VAL A 46 -11.37 -11.74 6.49
N VAL A 47 -11.72 -10.45 6.42
CA VAL A 47 -13.04 -9.96 6.82
C VAL A 47 -14.16 -10.53 5.94
N LEU A 48 -13.96 -10.58 4.62
CA LEU A 48 -14.93 -11.14 3.68
C LEU A 48 -15.15 -12.63 3.93
N TYR A 49 -14.06 -13.39 4.10
CA TYR A 49 -14.14 -14.81 4.43
C TYR A 49 -14.92 -15.05 5.73
N HIS A 50 -14.63 -14.27 6.77
CA HIS A 50 -15.38 -14.34 8.02
C HIS A 50 -16.86 -13.98 7.83
N ALA A 51 -17.18 -12.92 7.08
CA ALA A 51 -18.55 -12.49 6.84
C ALA A 51 -19.39 -13.51 6.04
N LEU A 52 -18.74 -14.34 5.20
CA LEU A 52 -19.39 -15.42 4.45
C LEU A 52 -19.85 -16.57 5.34
N GLN A 53 -19.17 -16.82 6.47
CA GLN A 53 -19.42 -17.95 7.35
C GLN A 53 -20.13 -17.56 8.65
N ARG A 54 -19.90 -16.34 9.13
CA ARG A 54 -20.45 -15.88 10.39
C ARG A 54 -21.93 -15.56 10.24
N GLN A 55 -22.76 -16.20 11.06
CA GLN A 55 -24.18 -15.86 11.15
C GLN A 55 -24.46 -14.82 12.24
N ALA A 56 -25.41 -13.92 11.96
CA ALA A 56 -26.00 -12.98 12.90
C ALA A 56 -27.45 -12.74 12.50
N PHE A 57 -28.36 -12.66 13.49
CA PHE A 57 -29.79 -12.46 13.24
C PHE A 57 -30.40 -13.48 12.25
N GLY A 58 -29.96 -14.75 12.32
CA GLY A 58 -30.50 -15.86 11.53
C GLY A 58 -30.04 -15.93 10.06
N LYS A 59 -29.09 -15.08 9.63
CA LYS A 59 -28.52 -15.07 8.27
C LYS A 59 -27.00 -14.90 8.31
N ASN A 60 -26.31 -15.21 7.21
CA ASN A 60 -24.88 -14.91 7.13
C ASN A 60 -24.67 -13.39 7.15
N LEU A 61 -23.58 -12.95 7.77
CA LEU A 61 -23.30 -11.54 7.99
C LEU A 61 -23.18 -10.78 6.67
N VAL A 62 -22.65 -11.43 5.62
CA VAL A 62 -22.61 -10.89 4.24
C VAL A 62 -23.98 -10.62 3.61
N GLU A 63 -25.04 -11.27 4.11
CA GLU A 63 -26.41 -11.09 3.61
C GLU A 63 -27.13 -9.91 4.29
N GLN A 64 -26.59 -9.43 5.41
CA GLN A 64 -27.12 -8.26 6.09
C GLN A 64 -26.88 -7.01 5.23
N PRO A 65 -27.91 -6.21 4.91
CA PRO A 65 -27.80 -5.08 3.98
C PRO A 65 -26.68 -4.10 4.34
N MET A 66 -26.56 -3.77 5.63
CA MET A 66 -25.54 -2.85 6.14
C MET A 66 -24.12 -3.40 5.95
N MET A 67 -23.89 -4.68 6.24
CA MET A 67 -22.59 -5.32 6.03
C MET A 67 -22.24 -5.41 4.54
N ARG A 68 -23.21 -5.79 3.70
CA ARG A 68 -23.02 -5.86 2.25
C ARG A 68 -22.62 -4.50 1.67
N GLN A 69 -23.27 -3.43 2.11
CA GLN A 69 -22.91 -2.07 1.69
C GLN A 69 -21.49 -1.69 2.12
N LEU A 70 -21.10 -1.96 3.37
CA LEU A 70 -19.77 -1.70 3.88
C LEU A 70 -18.68 -2.46 3.10
N LEU A 71 -18.88 -3.78 2.92
CA LEU A 71 -17.96 -4.62 2.16
C LEU A 71 -17.84 -4.16 0.70
N GLY A 72 -18.95 -3.79 0.08
CA GLY A 72 -18.96 -3.26 -1.29
C GLY A 72 -18.16 -1.96 -1.44
N GLN A 73 -18.30 -1.02 -0.49
CA GLN A 73 -17.52 0.22 -0.49
C GLN A 73 -16.02 -0.04 -0.29
N MET A 74 -15.66 -0.96 0.62
CA MET A 74 -14.27 -1.34 0.83
C MET A 74 -13.67 -2.01 -0.41
N ALA A 75 -14.41 -2.91 -1.06
CA ALA A 75 -14.00 -3.55 -2.31
C ALA A 75 -13.75 -2.51 -3.41
N LEU A 76 -14.69 -1.58 -3.61
CA LEU A 76 -14.55 -0.52 -4.62
C LEU A 76 -13.31 0.37 -4.35
N ARG A 77 -13.06 0.72 -3.09
CA ARG A 77 -11.88 1.51 -2.72
C ARG A 77 -10.57 0.76 -3.00
N LEU A 78 -10.54 -0.54 -2.71
CA LEU A 78 -9.38 -1.38 -3.01
C LEU A 78 -9.13 -1.45 -4.52
N GLU A 79 -10.16 -1.67 -5.34
CA GLU A 79 -10.00 -1.70 -6.80
C GLU A 79 -9.48 -0.36 -7.35
N GLY A 80 -9.97 0.77 -6.83
CA GLY A 80 -9.44 2.08 -7.19
C GLY A 80 -7.96 2.27 -6.82
N GLN A 81 -7.55 1.80 -5.64
CA GLN A 81 -6.14 1.82 -5.21
C GLN A 81 -5.27 0.91 -6.07
N THR A 82 -5.73 -0.29 -6.40
CA THR A 82 -5.04 -1.22 -7.30
C THR A 82 -4.76 -0.54 -8.63
N ALA A 83 -5.79 -0.01 -9.30
CA ALA A 83 -5.65 0.63 -10.59
C ALA A 83 -4.68 1.82 -10.54
N PHE A 84 -4.76 2.66 -9.51
CA PHE A 84 -3.88 3.81 -9.35
C PHE A 84 -2.41 3.40 -9.13
N LEU A 85 -2.15 2.44 -8.24
CA LEU A 85 -0.80 1.99 -7.90
C LEU A 85 -0.13 1.28 -9.08
N PHE A 86 -0.84 0.40 -9.78
CA PHE A 86 -0.28 -0.30 -10.94
C PHE A 86 -0.09 0.63 -12.14
N ARG A 87 -0.95 1.64 -12.32
CA ARG A 87 -0.71 2.71 -13.30
C ARG A 87 0.56 3.49 -12.95
N GLY A 88 0.74 3.84 -11.67
CA GLY A 88 1.95 4.51 -11.18
C GLY A 88 3.22 3.69 -11.39
N ALA A 89 3.15 2.36 -11.19
CA ALA A 89 4.26 1.44 -11.45
C ALA A 89 4.67 1.41 -12.92
N GLY A 90 3.69 1.42 -13.84
CA GLY A 90 3.94 1.47 -15.29
C GLY A 90 4.54 2.80 -15.78
N THR A 91 4.42 3.86 -14.98
CA THR A 91 5.08 5.16 -15.21
C THR A 91 6.44 5.29 -14.50
N GLY A 92 6.96 4.19 -13.92
CA GLY A 92 8.31 4.15 -13.37
C GLY A 92 9.34 4.63 -14.40
N PRO A 93 10.42 5.29 -13.98
CA PRO A 93 11.27 6.06 -14.88
C PRO A 93 11.92 5.12 -15.90
N SER A 94 11.44 5.17 -17.14
CA SER A 94 12.27 4.93 -18.31
C SER A 94 13.56 5.73 -18.09
N GLY A 95 14.69 5.05 -18.17
CA GLY A 95 16.02 5.65 -18.06
C GLY A 95 16.26 6.78 -19.05
#